data_AF-A0A3D3WIA1-F1
#
_entry.id   AF-A0A3D3WIA1-F1
#
_cell.length_a   1.000
_cell.length_b   1.000
_cell.length_c   1.000
_cell.angle_alpha   90.00
_cell.angle_beta   90.00
_cell.angle_gamma   90.00
#
_symmetry.space_group_name_H-M   'P 1'
#
loop_
_entity.id
_entity.type
_entity.pdbx_description
1 polymer ?
#
loop_
_entity_poly.entity_id
_entity_poly.type
_entity_poly.pdbx_seq_one_letter_code
_entity_poly.pdbx_strand_id
1 'polypeptide(L)' 'AEAEKQNVGTARLDRIMLDEARLEAIACAVEAIIALPDPVGTVLASWQVPSGLDITRVRVPLGVTGVIYESRP' A
#
# COMPACT_ATOMS: atom_id res chain seq x y z
N ALA A 1 -10.42 25.08 -9.51
CA ALA A 1 -10.02 26.08 -10.52
C ALA A 1 -10.17 25.58 -11.96
N GLU A 2 -9.39 24.60 -12.44
CA GLU A 2 -9.46 24.15 -13.85
C GLU A 2 -10.47 23.01 -14.06
N ALA A 3 -10.55 22.05 -13.14
CA ALA A 3 -11.53 20.96 -13.22
C ALA A 3 -12.99 21.44 -13.09
N GLU A 4 -13.23 22.52 -12.35
CA GLU A 4 -14.55 23.19 -12.27
C GLU A 4 -14.94 23.81 -13.62
N LYS A 5 -13.98 24.36 -14.37
CA LYS A 5 -14.22 24.92 -15.72
C LYS A 5 -14.50 23.84 -16.76
N GLN A 6 -13.96 22.63 -16.56
CA GLN A 6 -14.19 21.49 -17.45
C GLN A 6 -15.55 20.79 -17.19
N ASN A 7 -16.40 21.36 -16.34
CA ASN A 7 -17.73 20.84 -16.02
C ASN A 7 -17.69 19.37 -15.55
N VAL A 8 -16.62 19.03 -14.84
CA VAL A 8 -16.45 17.70 -14.24
C VAL A 8 -17.52 17.58 -13.17
N GLY A 9 -18.35 16.52 -13.22
CA GLY A 9 -19.47 16.37 -12.29
C GLY A 9 -19.05 16.51 -10.83
N THR A 10 -19.87 17.15 -10.01
CA THR A 10 -19.57 17.52 -8.61
C THR A 10 -19.04 16.35 -7.78
N ALA A 11 -19.65 15.17 -7.89
CA ALA A 11 -19.20 13.97 -7.19
C ALA A 11 -17.82 13.45 -7.65
N ARG A 12 -17.35 13.79 -8.84
CA ARG A 12 -15.99 13.48 -9.31
C ARG A 12 -15.01 14.54 -8.82
N LEU A 13 -15.40 15.82 -8.84
CA LEU A 13 -14.61 16.91 -8.25
C LEU A 13 -14.31 16.65 -6.77
N ASP A 14 -15.32 16.31 -5.98
CA ASP A 14 -15.16 16.01 -4.55
C ASP A 14 -14.22 14.83 -4.27
N ARG A 15 -14.12 13.89 -5.21
CA ARG A 15 -13.25 12.72 -5.06
C ARG A 15 -11.82 13.00 -5.51
N ILE A 16 -11.60 13.86 -6.51
CA ILE A 16 -10.25 14.21 -7.01
C ILE A 16 -9.59 15.37 -6.28
N MET A 17 -10.36 16.20 -5.58
CA MET A 17 -9.82 17.35 -4.89
C MET A 17 -9.06 16.94 -3.62
N LEU A 18 -7.85 17.51 -3.50
CA LEU A 18 -7.07 17.50 -2.28
C LEU A 18 -7.28 18.83 -1.56
N ASP A 19 -7.62 18.74 -0.29
CA ASP A 19 -7.65 19.83 0.65
C ASP A 19 -6.64 19.53 1.78
N GLU A 20 -6.44 20.49 2.68
CA GLU A 20 -5.47 20.36 3.78
C GLU A 20 -5.78 19.15 4.68
N ALA A 21 -7.05 18.91 4.98
CA ALA A 21 -7.46 17.79 5.82
C ALA A 21 -7.19 16.43 5.16
N ARG A 22 -7.41 16.31 3.85
CA ARG A 22 -7.11 15.10 3.08
C ARG A 22 -5.61 14.85 2.97
N LEU A 23 -4.83 15.90 2.76
CA LEU A 23 -3.37 15.78 2.73
C LEU A 23 -2.82 15.32 4.09
N GLU A 24 -3.32 15.89 5.18
CA GLU A 24 -2.95 15.46 6.52
C GLU A 24 -3.33 13.99 6.77
N ALA A 25 -4.51 13.57 6.33
CA ALA A 25 -4.94 12.18 6.44
C ALA A 25 -4.04 11.22 5.63
N ILE A 26 -3.56 11.62 4.44
CA ILE A 26 -2.62 10.83 3.65
C ILE A 26 -1.27 10.73 4.37
N ALA A 27 -0.77 11.83 4.94
CA ALA A 27 0.47 11.83 5.72
C ALA A 27 0.37 10.88 6.93
N CYS A 28 -0.69 11.00 7.72
CA CYS A 28 -0.99 10.10 8.84
C CYS A 28 -1.05 8.63 8.40
N ALA A 29 -1.64 8.33 7.25
CA ALA A 29 -1.72 6.97 6.73
C ALA A 29 -0.33 6.40 6.37
N VAL A 30 0.55 7.23 5.80
CA VAL A 30 1.94 6.83 5.51
C VAL A 30 2.71 6.57 6.81
N GLU A 31 2.56 7.44 7.81
CA GLU A 31 3.17 7.26 9.14
C GLU A 31 2.68 5.97 9.82
N ALA A 32 1.38 5.67 9.70
CA ALA A 32 0.82 4.42 10.21
C ALA A 32 1.41 3.18 9.51
N ILE A 33 1.68 3.25 8.20
CA ILE A 33 2.35 2.17 7.45
C ILE A 33 3.80 1.99 7.94
N ILE A 34 4.53 3.09 8.17
CA ILE A 34 5.91 3.07 8.70
C ILE A 34 5.97 2.37 10.06
N ALA A 35 4.95 2.52 10.90
CA ALA A 35 4.89 1.90 12.22
C ALA A 35 4.68 0.38 12.19
N LEU A 36 4.32 -0.21 11.04
CA LEU A 36 4.11 -1.64 10.93
C LEU A 36 5.45 -2.40 10.93
N PRO A 37 5.51 -3.61 11.54
CA PRO A 37 6.69 -4.46 11.44
C PRO A 37 6.98 -4.82 9.97
N ASP A 38 8.27 -4.90 9.61
CA ASP A 38 8.67 -5.33 8.27
C ASP A 38 8.13 -6.73 7.96
N PRO A 39 7.25 -6.87 6.96
CA PRO A 39 6.67 -8.15 6.63
C PRO A 39 7.62 -9.02 5.79
N VAL A 40 8.78 -8.55 5.34
CA VAL A 40 9.65 -9.31 4.43
C VAL A 40 10.78 -10.01 5.20
N GLY A 41 11.17 -11.21 4.75
CA GLY A 41 12.34 -11.91 5.29
C GLY A 41 12.09 -12.68 6.60
N THR A 42 10.87 -12.63 7.14
CA THR A 42 10.51 -13.40 8.35
C THR A 42 10.53 -14.91 8.08
N VAL A 43 11.20 -15.67 8.94
CA VAL A 43 11.15 -17.15 8.95
C VAL A 43 9.83 -17.61 9.56
N LEU A 44 9.05 -18.35 8.77
CA LEU A 44 7.75 -18.90 9.19
C LEU A 44 7.86 -20.30 9.77
N ALA A 45 8.86 -21.08 9.33
CA ALA A 45 9.14 -22.42 9.80
C ALA A 45 10.58 -22.81 9.44
N SER A 46 11.23 -23.60 10.29
CA SER A 46 12.55 -24.18 10.02
C SER A 46 12.60 -25.59 10.62
N TRP A 47 13.17 -26.55 9.88
CA TRP A 47 13.31 -27.94 10.33
C TRP A 47 14.43 -28.66 9.59
N GLN A 48 14.94 -29.74 10.18
CA GLN A 48 15.83 -30.69 9.52
C GLN A 48 15.06 -31.88 8.95
N VAL A 49 15.50 -32.36 7.79
CA VAL A 49 15.02 -33.60 7.18
C VAL A 49 16.04 -34.74 7.38
N PRO A 50 15.63 -36.02 7.28
CA PRO A 50 16.52 -37.16 7.54
C PRO A 50 17.81 -37.21 6.70
N SER A 51 17.85 -36.53 5.55
CA SER A 51 19.06 -36.38 4.74
C SER A 51 20.09 -35.40 5.32
N GLY A 52 19.77 -34.70 6.42
CA GLY A 52 20.63 -33.71 7.06
C GLY A 52 20.53 -32.29 6.47
N LEU A 53 19.58 -32.04 5.56
CA LEU A 53 19.35 -30.70 5.02
C LEU A 53 18.53 -29.83 5.99
N ASP A 54 18.96 -28.58 6.15
CA ASP A 54 18.20 -27.55 6.85
C ASP A 54 17.23 -26.87 5.88
N ILE A 55 15.92 -26.99 6.14
CA ILE A 55 14.87 -26.36 5.35
C ILE A 55 14.30 -25.17 6.11
N THR A 56 14.16 -24.04 5.44
CA THR A 56 13.55 -22.83 6.00
C THR A 56 12.51 -22.26 5.06
N ARG A 57 11.30 -22.00 5.58
CA ARG A 57 10.24 -21.27 4.87
C ARG A 57 10.31 -19.81 5.25
N VAL A 58 10.70 -18.96 4.30
CA VAL A 58 10.84 -17.51 4.49
C VAL A 58 9.74 -16.77 3.73
N ARG A 59 9.19 -15.71 4.33
CA ARG A 59 8.23 -14.83 3.67
C ARG A 59 8.94 -13.90 2.69
N VAL A 60 8.47 -13.87 1.44
CA VAL A 60 9.03 -13.06 0.35
C VAL A 60 7.96 -12.15 -0.27
N PRO A 61 8.35 -11.05 -0.95
CA PRO A 61 7.41 -10.21 -1.67
C PRO A 61 6.72 -10.99 -2.80
N LEU A 62 5.50 -10.60 -3.17
CA LEU A 62 4.81 -11.15 -4.34
C LEU A 62 5.55 -10.85 -5.66
N GLY A 63 6.36 -9.79 -5.69
CA GLY A 63 7.07 -9.31 -6.87
C GLY A 63 6.48 -8.00 -7.36
N VAL A 64 5.54 -8.05 -8.30
CA VAL A 64 4.93 -6.86 -8.91
C VAL A 64 3.44 -6.79 -8.55
N THR A 65 2.98 -5.61 -8.14
CA THR A 65 1.56 -5.32 -7.91
C THR A 65 1.16 -4.09 -8.73
N GLY A 66 0.25 -4.28 -9.68
CA GLY A 66 -0.38 -3.19 -10.43
C GLY A 66 -1.64 -2.73 -9.71
N VAL A 67 -1.77 -1.43 -9.49
CA VAL A 67 -2.97 -0.82 -8.89
C VAL A 67 -3.56 0.16 -9.90
N ILE A 68 -4.79 -0.09 -10.32
CA ILE A 68 -5.56 0.79 -11.22
C ILE A 68 -6.74 1.34 -10.40
N TYR A 69 -6.81 2.65 -10.26
CA TYR A 69 -7.89 3.32 -9.54
C TYR A 69 -8.36 4.55 -10.32
N GLU A 70 -9.59 4.98 -10.07
CA GLU A 70 -10.17 6.16 -10.69
C GLU A 70 -10.61 7.17 -9.64
N SER A 71 -10.28 8.43 -9.88
CA SER A 71 -10.74 9.59 -9.11
C SER A 71 -10.48 9.49 -7.61
N ARG A 72 -9.32 8.95 -7.20
CA ARG A 72 -8.88 8.95 -5.79
C ARG A 72 -7.42 9.41 -5.73
N PRO A 73 -7.17 10.68 -5.42
CA PRO A 73 -5.84 11.24 -5.36
C PRO A 73 -5.05 10.69 -4.16
#